data_AF-A0A7C8Z0N5-F1
#
_entry.id   AF-A0A7C8Z0N5-F1
#
_cell.length_a   1.000
_cell.length_b   1.000
_cell.length_c   1.000
_cell.angle_alpha   90.00
_cell.angle_beta   90.00
_cell.angle_gamma   90.00
#
_symmetry.space_group_name_H-M   'P 1'
#
loop_
_entity.id
_entity.type
_entity.pdbx_description
1 polymer ?
#
loop_
_entity_poly.entity_id
_entity_poly.type
_entity_poly.pdbx_seq_one_letter_code
_entity_poly.pdbx_strand_id
1 'polypeptide(L)'
;MLFCVPRAIRHPASGYVQGINDLVTPFLVVFLSEHLEGSIDSWSASNLSKEKISNVEADCYWCLSKLLDGMQDHYTFAQPGIQRLVFKFKELVRRIDEPVSTHMEEQGLEYLQFAFRWFNCLLIREIPFNLVTRLWDTYLAEGDALPDFLVYIAASLLLTWSDKIQKLDFPGIVMFLQHLPTHNWTDQELEMVLSRAFMWHTMFNSAPSHLAS
;
A
#
# COMPACT_ATOMS: atom_id res chain seq x y z
N MET A 1 -18.80 4.16 -4.44
CA MET A 1 -19.23 5.58 -4.34
C MET A 1 -19.95 5.91 -3.03
N LEU A 2 -20.79 5.02 -2.48
CA LEU A 2 -21.54 5.28 -1.23
C LEU A 2 -20.66 5.54 0.02
N PHE A 3 -19.52 4.86 0.16
CA PHE A 3 -18.63 4.96 1.34
C PHE A 3 -17.84 6.27 1.48
N CYS A 4 -17.52 6.88 0.35
CA CYS A 4 -16.56 7.99 0.32
C CYS A 4 -17.22 9.33 0.67
N VAL A 5 -18.51 9.48 0.40
CA VAL A 5 -19.26 10.73 0.60
C VAL A 5 -19.51 11.01 2.10
N PRO A 6 -19.98 10.04 2.93
CA PRO A 6 -20.13 10.25 4.37
C PRO A 6 -18.80 10.59 5.06
N ARG A 7 -17.69 9.95 4.66
CA ARG A 7 -16.36 10.26 5.18
C ARG A 7 -15.88 11.65 4.75
N ALA A 8 -16.06 12.02 3.47
CA ALA A 8 -15.68 13.33 2.97
C ALA A 8 -16.39 14.47 3.74
N ILE A 9 -17.63 14.24 4.17
CA ILE A 9 -18.41 15.19 4.99
C ILE A 9 -17.88 15.24 6.44
N ARG A 10 -17.48 14.09 7.02
CA ARG A 10 -16.99 14.00 8.41
C ARG A 10 -15.53 14.40 8.59
N HIS A 11 -14.72 14.36 7.52
CA HIS A 11 -13.32 14.80 7.51
C HIS A 11 -13.11 15.90 6.47
N PRO A 12 -13.59 17.14 6.73
CA PRO A 12 -13.59 18.23 5.75
C PRO A 12 -12.18 18.65 5.31
N ALA A 13 -11.16 18.38 6.13
CA ALA A 13 -9.75 18.64 5.78
C ALA A 13 -9.20 17.71 4.67
N SER A 14 -9.85 16.58 4.42
CA SER A 14 -9.46 15.59 3.41
C SER A 14 -10.47 15.48 2.27
N GLY A 15 -11.77 15.55 2.54
CA GLY A 15 -12.80 15.29 1.53
C GLY A 15 -12.69 13.87 0.93
N TYR A 16 -13.06 13.73 -0.35
CA TYR A 16 -12.77 12.51 -1.12
C TYR A 16 -11.46 12.69 -1.89
N VAL A 17 -10.54 11.73 -1.71
CA VAL A 17 -9.29 11.64 -2.45
C VAL A 17 -9.28 10.32 -3.22
N GLN A 18 -8.98 10.40 -4.52
CA GLN A 18 -8.84 9.23 -5.38
C GLN A 18 -7.75 8.29 -4.81
N GLY A 19 -8.07 7.00 -4.68
CA GLY A 19 -7.25 6.00 -3.98
C GLY A 19 -7.95 5.43 -2.74
N ILE A 20 -8.73 6.25 -2.00
CA ILE A 20 -9.52 5.77 -0.85
C ILE A 20 -10.55 4.71 -1.29
N ASN A 21 -11.07 4.83 -2.51
CA ASN A 21 -12.00 3.85 -3.08
C ASN A 21 -11.37 2.47 -3.26
N ASP A 22 -10.05 2.38 -3.43
CA ASP A 22 -9.39 1.08 -3.56
C ASP A 22 -9.28 0.43 -2.17
N LEU A 23 -9.04 1.24 -1.13
CA LEU A 23 -8.87 0.80 0.26
C LEU A 23 -10.14 0.25 0.91
N VAL A 24 -11.34 0.58 0.42
CA VAL A 24 -12.57 -0.03 0.94
C VAL A 24 -12.77 -1.47 0.43
N THR A 25 -12.16 -1.81 -0.71
CA THR A 25 -12.42 -3.06 -1.42
C THR A 25 -12.06 -4.30 -0.60
N PRO A 26 -10.92 -4.37 0.12
CA PRO A 26 -10.57 -5.54 0.93
C PRO A 26 -11.55 -5.77 2.07
N PHE A 27 -11.94 -4.71 2.78
CA PHE A 27 -12.97 -4.80 3.82
C PHE A 27 -14.30 -5.29 3.26
N LEU A 28 -14.72 -4.75 2.13
CA LEU A 28 -15.97 -5.15 1.49
C LEU A 28 -15.95 -6.63 1.13
N VAL A 29 -14.86 -7.14 0.56
CA VAL A 29 -14.75 -8.55 0.19
C VAL A 29 -14.74 -9.46 1.43
N VAL A 30 -13.99 -9.10 2.47
CA VAL A 30 -13.95 -9.87 3.72
C VAL A 30 -15.33 -9.95 4.36
N PHE A 31 -16.02 -8.83 4.56
CA PHE A 31 -17.34 -8.84 5.19
C PHE A 31 -18.44 -9.47 4.33
N LEU A 32 -18.36 -9.36 3.00
CA LEU A 32 -19.30 -10.06 2.12
C LEU A 32 -19.07 -11.58 2.11
N SER A 33 -17.83 -12.03 2.31
CA SER A 33 -17.49 -13.47 2.35
C SER A 33 -18.17 -14.22 3.49
N GLU A 34 -18.57 -13.52 4.56
CA GLU A 34 -19.35 -14.09 5.68
C GLU A 34 -20.81 -14.38 5.30
N HIS A 35 -21.28 -13.85 4.17
CA HIS A 35 -22.67 -13.93 3.76
C HIS A 35 -22.89 -14.56 2.38
N LEU A 36 -21.84 -14.63 1.56
CA LEU A 36 -21.88 -15.14 0.20
C LEU A 36 -20.83 -16.25 0.03
N GLU A 37 -21.27 -17.40 -0.45
CA GLU A 37 -20.39 -18.53 -0.76
C GLU A 37 -19.94 -18.48 -2.23
N GLY A 38 -18.82 -19.14 -2.53
CA GLY A 38 -18.29 -19.25 -3.90
C GLY A 38 -17.31 -18.14 -4.30
N SER A 39 -17.03 -18.04 -5.61
CA SER A 39 -16.11 -17.04 -6.15
C SER A 39 -16.71 -15.63 -6.04
N ILE A 40 -15.85 -14.64 -5.81
CA ILE A 40 -16.20 -13.21 -5.81
C ILE A 40 -16.92 -12.81 -7.10
N ASP A 41 -16.58 -13.44 -8.24
CA ASP A 41 -17.21 -13.15 -9.54
C ASP A 41 -18.68 -13.55 -9.61
N SER A 42 -19.13 -14.46 -8.74
CA SER A 42 -20.52 -14.92 -8.67
C SER A 42 -21.37 -14.15 -7.65
N TRP A 43 -20.75 -13.26 -6.88
CA TRP A 43 -21.44 -12.52 -5.84
C TRP A 43 -22.37 -11.47 -6.42
N SER A 44 -23.58 -11.39 -5.89
CA SER A 44 -24.56 -10.37 -6.25
C SER A 44 -25.20 -9.78 -5.01
N ALA A 45 -25.29 -8.45 -4.97
CA ALA A 45 -25.99 -7.73 -3.90
C ALA A 45 -27.48 -8.09 -3.81
N SER A 46 -28.08 -8.62 -4.88
CA SER A 46 -29.46 -9.13 -4.86
C SER A 46 -29.68 -10.30 -3.92
N ASN A 47 -28.61 -11.04 -3.59
CA ASN A 47 -28.67 -12.22 -2.75
C ASN A 47 -28.66 -11.86 -1.25
N LEU A 48 -28.52 -10.57 -0.91
CA LEU A 48 -28.47 -10.06 0.45
C LEU A 48 -29.70 -9.23 0.79
N SER A 49 -30.14 -9.30 2.04
CA SER A 49 -31.17 -8.39 2.55
C SER A 49 -30.61 -6.97 2.68
N LYS A 50 -31.48 -5.96 2.60
CA LYS A 50 -31.08 -4.55 2.80
C LYS A 50 -30.41 -4.31 4.15
N GLU A 51 -30.83 -5.04 5.18
CA GLU A 51 -30.23 -4.98 6.52
C GLU A 51 -28.79 -5.49 6.51
N LYS A 52 -28.52 -6.64 5.89
CA LYS A 52 -27.15 -7.17 5.75
C LYS A 52 -26.26 -6.21 4.98
N ILE A 53 -26.76 -5.64 3.88
CA ILE A 53 -26.02 -4.63 3.10
C ILE A 53 -25.67 -3.42 3.97
N SER A 54 -26.62 -2.93 4.78
CA SER A 54 -26.39 -1.80 5.67
C SER A 54 -25.37 -2.11 6.76
N ASN A 55 -25.36 -3.33 7.30
CA ASN A 55 -24.40 -3.74 8.33
C ASN A 55 -22.98 -3.84 7.74
N VAL A 56 -22.84 -4.55 6.61
CA VAL A 56 -21.57 -4.61 5.85
C VAL A 56 -21.07 -3.21 5.51
N GLU A 57 -21.98 -2.30 5.13
CA GLU A 57 -21.62 -0.92 4.82
C GLU A 57 -21.06 -0.19 6.04
N ALA A 58 -21.71 -0.33 7.20
CA ALA A 58 -21.28 0.28 8.45
C ALA A 58 -19.91 -0.27 8.90
N ASP A 59 -19.70 -1.59 8.80
CA ASP A 59 -18.44 -2.24 9.19
C ASP A 59 -17.29 -1.80 8.28
N CYS A 60 -17.51 -1.77 6.96
CA CYS A 60 -16.53 -1.22 6.00
C CYS A 60 -16.17 0.23 6.34
N TYR A 61 -17.17 1.06 6.64
CA TYR A 61 -16.94 2.46 6.99
C TYR A 61 -16.08 2.60 8.25
N TRP A 62 -16.41 1.89 9.33
CA TRP A 62 -15.68 2.00 10.59
C TRP A 62 -14.26 1.45 10.51
N CYS A 63 -14.06 0.31 9.86
CA CYS A 63 -12.73 -0.27 9.66
C CYS A 63 -11.86 0.62 8.77
N LEU A 64 -12.41 1.17 7.68
CA LEU A 64 -11.69 2.13 6.83
C LEU A 64 -11.35 3.42 7.59
N SER A 65 -12.30 3.97 8.36
CA SER A 65 -12.04 5.13 9.21
C SER A 65 -10.90 4.86 10.19
N LYS A 66 -10.88 3.68 10.83
CA LYS A 66 -9.82 3.32 11.77
C LYS A 66 -8.45 3.15 11.11
N LEU A 67 -8.39 2.50 9.95
CA LEU A 67 -7.14 2.41 9.18
C LEU A 67 -6.61 3.81 8.82
N LEU A 68 -7.49 4.72 8.43
CA LEU A 68 -7.12 6.05 7.98
C LEU A 68 -6.82 7.02 9.13
N ASP A 69 -7.22 6.73 10.38
CA ASP A 69 -6.89 7.54 11.55
C ASP A 69 -5.37 7.60 11.77
N GLY A 70 -4.62 6.53 11.47
CA GLY A 70 -3.15 6.50 11.52
C GLY A 70 -2.45 7.19 10.33
N MET A 71 -3.21 7.59 9.29
CA MET A 71 -2.68 8.07 8.01
C MET A 71 -3.40 9.32 7.49
N GLN A 72 -3.97 10.13 8.38
CA GLN A 72 -4.86 11.24 7.99
C GLN A 72 -4.19 12.21 7.01
N ASP A 73 -2.92 12.53 7.23
CA ASP A 73 -2.16 13.49 6.43
C ASP A 73 -1.71 12.98 5.06
N HIS A 74 -2.01 11.72 4.73
CA HIS A 74 -1.86 11.17 3.38
C HIS A 74 -2.97 11.67 2.45
N TYR A 75 -4.08 12.13 3.02
CA TYR A 75 -5.29 12.51 2.28
C TYR A 75 -5.73 13.95 2.56
N THR A 76 -4.92 14.75 3.24
CA THR A 76 -5.13 16.20 3.39
C THR A 76 -4.58 16.96 2.18
N PHE A 77 -4.86 18.28 2.10
CA PHE A 77 -4.35 19.13 1.03
C PHE A 77 -2.83 18.97 0.83
N ALA A 78 -2.41 18.82 -0.43
CA ALA A 78 -1.03 18.54 -0.85
C ALA A 78 -0.41 17.22 -0.35
N GLN A 79 -1.14 16.42 0.43
CA GLN A 79 -0.78 15.07 0.87
C GLN A 79 0.66 14.96 1.46
N PRO A 80 0.99 15.80 2.46
CA PRO A 80 2.34 15.87 3.01
C PRO A 80 2.81 14.53 3.62
N GLY A 81 1.91 13.68 4.11
CA GLY A 81 2.24 12.34 4.60
C GLY A 81 2.90 11.47 3.52
N ILE A 82 2.31 11.46 2.32
CA ILE A 82 2.84 10.69 1.18
C ILE A 82 4.21 11.20 0.77
N GLN A 83 4.40 12.53 0.68
CA GLN A 83 5.70 13.10 0.32
C GLN A 83 6.80 12.68 1.30
N ARG A 84 6.49 12.65 2.61
CA ARG A 84 7.44 12.16 3.63
C ARG A 84 7.73 10.68 3.50
N LEU A 85 6.73 9.84 3.20
CA LEU A 85 6.97 8.41 2.95
C LEU A 85 7.85 8.18 1.73
N VAL A 86 7.59 8.88 0.62
CA VAL A 86 8.41 8.80 -0.60
C VAL A 86 9.86 9.21 -0.32
N PHE A 87 10.07 10.26 0.48
CA PHE A 87 11.42 10.66 0.89
C PHE A 87 12.12 9.60 1.74
N LYS A 88 11.44 9.08 2.78
CA LYS A 88 11.97 7.99 3.62
C LYS A 88 12.29 6.74 2.79
N PHE A 89 11.43 6.41 1.83
CA PHE A 89 11.59 5.30 0.91
C PHE A 89 12.83 5.45 0.03
N LYS A 90 13.04 6.62 -0.57
CA LYS A 90 14.25 6.91 -1.33
C LYS A 90 15.51 6.71 -0.50
N GLU A 91 15.56 7.29 0.70
CA GLU A 91 16.71 7.15 1.60
C GLU A 91 16.94 5.71 2.04
N LEU A 92 15.88 4.95 2.30
CA LEU A 92 15.98 3.55 2.68
C LEU A 92 16.52 2.68 1.53
N VAL A 93 16.01 2.85 0.31
CA VAL A 93 16.51 2.12 -0.87
C VAL A 93 18.00 2.42 -1.08
N ARG A 94 18.40 3.70 -1.01
CA ARG A 94 19.80 4.10 -1.13
C ARG A 94 20.71 3.46 -0.08
N ARG A 95 20.22 3.28 1.15
CA ARG A 95 20.99 2.63 2.24
C ARG A 95 21.12 1.11 2.07
N ILE A 96 20.11 0.46 1.48
CA ILE A 96 20.09 -1.00 1.31
C ILE A 96 20.81 -1.43 0.02
N ASP A 97 20.54 -0.72 -1.07
CA ASP A 97 21.04 -1.01 -2.41
C ASP A 97 21.33 0.31 -3.12
N GLU A 98 22.52 0.85 -2.83
CA GLU A 98 23.02 2.07 -3.46
C GLU A 98 23.06 1.98 -5.00
N PRO A 99 23.54 0.88 -5.63
CA PRO A 99 23.59 0.76 -7.09
C PRO A 99 22.27 1.05 -7.81
N VAL A 100 21.15 0.46 -7.37
CA VAL A 100 19.85 0.72 -8.01
C VAL A 100 19.35 2.13 -7.77
N SER A 101 19.61 2.69 -6.58
CA SER A 101 19.24 4.07 -6.27
C SER A 101 19.99 5.05 -7.15
N THR A 102 21.31 4.89 -7.29
CA THR A 102 22.17 5.74 -8.12
C THR A 102 21.76 5.64 -9.58
N HIS A 103 21.51 4.43 -10.11
CA HIS A 103 21.05 4.25 -11.47
C HIS A 103 19.73 5.00 -11.75
N MET A 104 18.75 4.91 -10.85
CA MET A 104 17.49 5.65 -11.01
C MET A 104 17.70 7.17 -10.98
N GLU A 105 18.62 7.68 -10.15
CA GLU A 105 18.98 9.10 -10.13
C GLU A 105 19.69 9.55 -11.41
N GLU A 106 20.62 8.75 -11.93
CA GLU A 106 21.32 9.01 -13.20
C GLU A 106 20.37 9.02 -14.39
N GLN A 107 19.33 8.18 -14.37
CA GLN A 107 18.24 8.21 -15.36
C GLN A 107 17.28 9.39 -15.15
N GLY A 108 17.46 10.21 -14.10
CA GLY A 108 16.60 11.35 -13.80
C GLY A 108 15.21 10.96 -13.29
N LEU A 109 15.06 9.75 -12.73
CA LEU A 109 13.78 9.29 -12.18
C LEU A 109 13.53 9.92 -10.82
N GLU A 110 12.41 10.63 -10.69
CA GLU A 110 11.91 11.07 -9.40
C GLU A 110 11.03 9.99 -8.78
N TYR A 111 11.35 9.56 -7.55
CA TYR A 111 10.60 8.51 -6.86
C TYR A 111 9.09 8.81 -6.75
N LEU A 112 8.73 10.09 -6.67
CA LEU A 112 7.32 10.51 -6.62
C LEU A 112 6.52 10.06 -7.85
N GLN A 113 7.15 9.93 -9.02
CA GLN A 113 6.48 9.58 -10.29
C GLN A 113 5.83 8.18 -10.28
N PHE A 114 6.35 7.24 -9.48
CA PHE A 114 5.77 5.90 -9.33
C PHE A 114 5.27 5.64 -7.91
N ALA A 115 6.04 6.05 -6.89
CA ALA A 115 5.78 5.69 -5.50
C ALA A 115 4.58 6.45 -4.91
N PHE A 116 4.16 7.58 -5.49
CA PHE A 116 2.94 8.25 -5.07
C PHE A 116 1.74 7.30 -5.09
N ARG A 117 1.54 6.55 -6.19
CA ARG A 117 0.45 5.58 -6.31
C ARG A 117 0.58 4.45 -5.31
N TRP A 118 1.80 3.97 -5.08
CA TRP A 118 2.10 2.91 -4.13
C TRP A 118 1.65 3.26 -2.72
N PHE A 119 2.02 4.45 -2.22
CA PHE A 119 1.62 4.88 -0.88
C PHE A 119 0.16 5.34 -0.81
N ASN A 120 -0.34 6.05 -1.83
CA ASN A 120 -1.72 6.53 -1.86
C ASN A 120 -2.76 5.39 -1.89
N CYS A 121 -2.38 4.22 -2.42
CA CYS A 121 -3.26 3.05 -2.51
C CYS A 121 -2.77 1.87 -1.65
N LEU A 122 -1.79 2.08 -0.74
CA LEU A 122 -1.21 1.05 0.11
C LEU A 122 -0.84 -0.24 -0.66
N LEU A 123 -0.15 -0.08 -1.80
CA LEU A 123 0.31 -1.14 -2.69
C LEU A 123 -0.75 -2.08 -3.29
N ILE A 124 -2.05 -1.84 -3.03
CA ILE A 124 -3.14 -2.70 -3.50
C ILE A 124 -3.19 -2.85 -5.02
N ARG A 125 -2.69 -1.85 -5.76
CA ARG A 125 -2.64 -1.84 -7.22
C ARG A 125 -1.41 -2.54 -7.79
N GLU A 126 -0.45 -2.92 -6.95
CA GLU A 126 0.78 -3.59 -7.36
C GLU A 126 0.76 -5.09 -7.07
N ILE A 127 -0.21 -5.56 -6.28
CA ILE A 127 -0.31 -6.94 -5.80
C ILE A 127 -1.61 -7.57 -6.33
N PRO A 128 -1.60 -8.85 -6.76
CA PRO A 128 -2.82 -9.55 -7.16
C PRO A 128 -3.89 -9.53 -6.08
N PHE A 129 -5.15 -9.37 -6.49
CA PHE A 129 -6.26 -9.18 -5.56
C PHE A 129 -6.42 -10.35 -4.56
N ASN A 130 -6.15 -11.58 -4.99
CA ASN A 130 -6.19 -12.77 -4.13
C ASN A 130 -5.17 -12.75 -2.98
N LEU A 131 -4.11 -11.94 -3.09
CA LEU A 131 -3.08 -11.77 -2.05
C LEU A 131 -3.29 -10.50 -1.21
N VAL A 132 -4.24 -9.64 -1.59
CA VAL A 132 -4.48 -8.37 -0.90
C VAL A 132 -4.96 -8.60 0.53
N THR A 133 -5.81 -9.60 0.78
CA THR A 133 -6.25 -9.95 2.14
C THR A 133 -5.06 -10.32 3.02
N ARG A 134 -4.15 -11.16 2.52
CA ARG A 134 -2.93 -11.55 3.23
C ARG A 134 -2.01 -10.37 3.53
N LEU A 135 -1.84 -9.45 2.58
CA LEU A 135 -1.09 -8.21 2.78
C LEU A 135 -1.74 -7.35 3.88
N TRP A 136 -3.07 -7.27 3.88
CA TRP A 136 -3.84 -6.48 4.81
C TRP A 136 -3.86 -7.05 6.24
N ASP A 137 -3.73 -8.37 6.40
CA ASP A 137 -3.51 -8.98 7.72
C ASP A 137 -2.27 -8.38 8.40
N THR A 138 -1.19 -8.19 7.64
CA THR A 138 0.02 -7.53 8.14
C THR A 138 -0.23 -6.05 8.42
N TYR A 139 -0.99 -5.34 7.58
CA TYR A 139 -1.31 -3.93 7.82
C TYR A 139 -2.10 -3.71 9.11
N LEU A 140 -3.11 -4.56 9.35
CA LEU A 140 -3.92 -4.50 10.55
C LEU A 140 -3.13 -4.91 11.80
N ALA A 141 -2.17 -5.83 11.67
CA ALA A 141 -1.29 -6.23 12.77
C ALA A 141 -0.32 -5.12 13.20
N GLU A 142 0.19 -4.31 12.26
CA GLU A 142 1.10 -3.18 12.56
C GLU A 142 0.36 -1.97 13.17
N GLY A 143 -0.91 -1.77 12.83
CA GLY A 143 -1.73 -0.68 13.39
C GLY A 143 -1.13 0.70 13.12
N ASP A 144 -0.90 1.48 14.16
CA ASP A 144 -0.37 2.85 14.06
C ASP A 144 1.06 2.92 13.49
N ALA A 145 1.82 1.82 13.52
CA ALA A 145 3.16 1.73 12.94
C ALA A 145 3.16 1.48 11.42
N LEU A 146 1.98 1.21 10.83
CA LEU A 146 1.82 0.90 9.41
C LEU A 146 2.52 1.89 8.47
N PRO A 147 2.42 3.22 8.62
CA PRO A 147 3.00 4.14 7.64
C PRO A 147 4.52 3.99 7.54
N ASP A 148 5.18 3.77 8.68
CA ASP A 148 6.61 3.55 8.72
C ASP A 148 6.96 2.15 8.20
N PHE A 149 6.20 1.11 8.56
CA PHE A 149 6.43 -0.24 8.06
C PHE A 149 6.20 -0.37 6.54
N LEU A 150 5.22 0.36 6.00
CA LEU A 150 4.90 0.40 4.57
C LEU A 150 6.09 0.84 3.72
N VAL A 151 6.96 1.71 4.25
CA VAL A 151 8.21 2.11 3.58
C VAL A 151 9.13 0.91 3.36
N TYR A 152 9.24 0.03 4.35
CA TYR A 152 10.04 -1.20 4.26
C TYR A 152 9.42 -2.22 3.31
N ILE A 153 8.10 -2.34 3.28
CA ILE A 153 7.39 -3.19 2.32
C ILE A 153 7.62 -2.68 0.90
N ALA A 154 7.49 -1.37 0.66
CA ALA A 154 7.76 -0.75 -0.64
C ALA A 154 9.22 -0.93 -1.09
N ALA A 155 10.19 -0.74 -0.19
CA ALA A 155 11.61 -1.03 -0.44
C ALA A 155 11.82 -2.49 -0.80
N SER A 156 11.21 -3.41 -0.05
CA SER A 156 11.34 -4.83 -0.31
C SER A 156 10.76 -5.15 -1.68
N LEU A 157 9.56 -4.65 -2.00
CA LEU A 157 8.94 -4.83 -3.30
C LEU A 157 9.84 -4.35 -4.45
N LEU A 158 10.34 -3.10 -4.40
CA LEU A 158 11.23 -2.55 -5.44
C LEU A 158 12.50 -3.40 -5.62
N LEU A 159 13.12 -3.79 -4.51
CA LEU A 159 14.38 -4.52 -4.50
C LEU A 159 14.24 -5.99 -4.89
N THR A 160 13.03 -6.51 -5.08
CA THR A 160 12.80 -7.79 -5.78
C THR A 160 13.30 -7.75 -7.22
N TRP A 161 13.35 -6.56 -7.84
CA TRP A 161 13.75 -6.40 -9.24
C TRP A 161 14.95 -5.46 -9.43
N SER A 162 15.79 -5.28 -8.40
CA SER A 162 16.97 -4.41 -8.45
C SER A 162 17.83 -4.67 -9.70
N ASP A 163 18.22 -5.92 -9.94
CA ASP A 163 19.02 -6.34 -11.10
C ASP A 163 18.40 -6.01 -12.46
N LYS A 164 17.06 -5.97 -12.53
CA LYS A 164 16.33 -5.65 -13.75
C LYS A 164 16.24 -4.14 -13.93
N ILE A 165 15.92 -3.40 -12.87
CA ILE A 165 15.81 -1.94 -12.88
C ILE A 165 17.13 -1.30 -13.33
N GLN A 166 18.26 -1.80 -12.83
CA GLN A 166 19.61 -1.34 -13.21
C GLN A 166 19.96 -1.49 -14.71
N LYS A 167 19.17 -2.27 -15.47
CA LYS A 167 19.39 -2.52 -16.91
C LYS A 167 18.44 -1.73 -17.81
N LEU A 168 17.50 -0.99 -17.22
CA LEU A 168 16.48 -0.23 -17.95
C LEU A 168 16.89 1.24 -18.05
N ASP A 169 16.48 1.89 -19.14
CA ASP A 169 16.55 3.34 -19.29
C ASP A 169 15.34 4.02 -18.62
N PHE A 170 15.33 5.36 -18.57
CA PHE A 170 14.24 6.11 -17.93
C PHE A 170 12.82 5.65 -18.34
N PRO A 171 12.45 5.56 -19.63
CA PRO A 171 11.12 5.10 -20.02
C PRO A 171 10.84 3.65 -19.59
N GLY A 172 11.84 2.77 -19.68
CA GLY A 172 11.75 1.39 -19.24
C GLY A 172 11.49 1.27 -17.73
N ILE A 173 12.19 2.04 -16.91
CA ILE A 173 12.01 2.04 -15.45
C ILE A 173 10.61 2.52 -15.08
N VAL A 174 10.15 3.63 -15.65
CA VAL A 174 8.80 4.17 -15.37
C VAL A 174 7.73 3.15 -15.71
N MET A 175 7.77 2.59 -16.92
CA MET A 175 6.81 1.58 -17.36
C MET A 175 6.85 0.32 -16.47
N PHE A 176 8.06 -0.11 -16.08
CA PHE A 176 8.23 -1.29 -15.25
C PHE A 176 7.67 -1.09 -13.83
N LEU A 177 8.00 0.03 -13.17
CA LEU A 177 7.54 0.32 -11.80
C LEU A 177 6.05 0.63 -11.72
N GLN A 178 5.44 1.11 -12.82
CA GLN A 178 3.99 1.29 -12.91
C GLN A 178 3.25 -0.03 -13.22
N HIS A 179 3.94 -1.05 -13.73
CA HIS A 179 3.38 -2.34 -14.12
C HIS A 179 4.28 -3.50 -13.66
N LEU A 180 4.45 -3.63 -12.35
CA LEU A 180 5.23 -4.72 -11.77
C LEU A 180 4.66 -6.09 -12.18
N PRO A 181 5.51 -7.08 -12.51
CA PRO A 181 5.07 -8.37 -13.02
C PRO A 181 4.62 -9.31 -11.89
N THR A 182 3.60 -8.91 -11.12
CA THR A 182 3.14 -9.60 -9.92
C THR A 182 1.94 -10.52 -10.17
N HIS A 183 1.35 -10.50 -11.36
CA HIS A 183 0.15 -11.27 -11.73
C HIS A 183 0.18 -12.78 -11.40
N ASN A 184 1.36 -13.42 -11.43
CA ASN A 184 1.53 -14.85 -11.12
C ASN A 184 2.05 -15.09 -9.70
N TRP A 185 2.09 -14.06 -8.85
CA TRP A 185 2.55 -14.22 -7.46
C TRP A 185 1.59 -15.09 -6.67
N THR A 186 2.18 -15.85 -5.77
CA THR A 186 1.50 -16.64 -4.75
C THR A 186 1.81 -16.05 -3.37
N ASP A 187 1.29 -16.67 -2.32
CA ASP A 187 1.65 -16.31 -0.96
C ASP A 187 3.17 -16.36 -0.73
N GLN A 188 3.91 -17.26 -1.41
CA GLN A 188 5.36 -17.36 -1.23
C GLN A 188 6.10 -16.08 -1.60
N GLU A 189 5.81 -15.49 -2.77
CA GLU A 189 6.45 -14.24 -3.19
C GLU A 189 6.09 -13.08 -2.26
N LEU A 190 4.83 -13.00 -1.85
CA LEU A 190 4.39 -11.97 -0.92
C LEU A 190 5.08 -12.12 0.45
N GLU A 191 5.14 -13.34 0.98
CA GLU A 191 5.79 -13.63 2.27
C GLU A 191 7.30 -13.32 2.22
N MET A 192 7.98 -13.58 1.11
CA MET A 192 9.38 -13.16 0.94
C MET A 192 9.53 -11.64 1.02
N VAL A 193 8.62 -10.89 0.39
CA VAL A 193 8.61 -9.43 0.47
C VAL A 193 8.38 -8.95 1.90
N LEU A 194 7.36 -9.47 2.59
CA LEU A 194 7.01 -9.09 3.96
C LEU A 194 8.10 -9.48 4.96
N SER A 195 8.68 -10.66 4.82
CA SER A 195 9.77 -11.15 5.68
C SER A 195 11.00 -10.26 5.57
N ARG A 196 11.42 -9.91 4.35
CA ARG A 196 12.55 -9.00 4.13
C ARG A 196 12.27 -7.60 4.66
N ALA A 197 11.05 -7.09 4.49
CA ALA A 197 10.62 -5.82 5.07
C ALA A 197 10.72 -5.84 6.61
N PHE A 198 10.25 -6.91 7.26
CA PHE A 198 10.34 -7.10 8.70
C PHE A 198 11.79 -7.19 9.21
N MET A 199 12.66 -7.91 8.50
CA MET A 199 14.09 -7.97 8.84
C MET A 199 14.72 -6.58 8.78
N TRP A 200 14.51 -5.83 7.70
CA TRP A 200 15.05 -4.48 7.57
C TRP A 200 14.49 -3.51 8.61
N HIS A 201 13.18 -3.54 8.83
CA HIS A 201 12.54 -2.74 9.88
C HIS A 201 13.20 -2.99 11.24
N THR A 202 13.43 -4.25 11.58
CA THR A 202 14.11 -4.62 12.83
C THR A 202 15.56 -4.13 12.85
N MET A 203 16.34 -4.36 11.79
CA MET A 203 17.76 -3.95 11.73
C MET A 203 17.96 -2.43 11.82
N PHE A 204 17.16 -1.66 11.08
CA PHE A 204 17.33 -0.20 11.03
C PHE A 204 16.71 0.52 12.23
N ASN A 205 15.65 -0.03 12.86
CA ASN A 205 15.12 0.53 14.11
C ASN A 205 15.95 0.15 15.35
N SER A 206 16.64 -0.99 15.33
CA SER A 206 17.54 -1.41 16.43
C SER A 206 18.96 -0.85 16.30
N ALA A 207 19.23 -0.01 15.29
CA ALA A 207 20.46 0.74 15.11
C ALA A 207 20.44 2.23 15.56
N PRO A 208 19.87 2.66 16.71
CA PRO A 208 20.00 4.05 17.17
C PRO A 208 21.44 4.46 17.56
N SER A 209 22.37 3.51 17.74
CA SER A 209 23.67 3.75 18.41
C SER A 209 24.84 4.11 17.48
N HIS A 210 24.64 4.28 16.18
CA HIS A 210 25.71 4.74 15.26
C HIS A 210 25.54 6.19 14.77
N LEU A 211 24.58 6.95 15.31
CA LEU A 211 24.31 8.35 14.94
C LEU A 211 25.16 9.39 15.70
N ALA A 212 26.35 9.01 16.17
CA ALA A 212 27.37 9.95 16.63
C ALA A 212 28.74 9.53 16.07
N SER A 213 29.05 10.00 14.86
CA SER A 213 30.40 10.10 14.31
C SER A 213 30.41 11.20 13.26
#